data_AF-A0A2D4F716-F1
#
_entry.id   AF-A0A2D4F716-F1
#
_cell.length_a   1.000
_cell.length_b   1.000
_cell.length_c   1.000
_cell.angle_alpha   90.00
_cell.angle_beta   90.00
_cell.angle_gamma   90.00
#
_symmetry.space_group_name_H-M   'P 1'
#
loop_
_entity.id
_entity.type
_entity.pdbx_description
1 polymer ?
#
loop_
_entity_poly.entity_id
_entity_poly.type
_entity_poly.pdbx_seq_one_letter_code
_entity_poly.pdbx_strand_id
1 'polypeptide(L)'
;MNFNHSNSESITDDCPNEDLPEVELVSMLEEQLPQYKLHVDSLYLPVNDDWIQSRSSHSHGPEISSPVLAEEALHYMIAGTGRGEHVPKNCNDIEVITHLLAEKDRDLELAARIGQALLRRNHSLTEQNDILEDQLGQSFDKIHQLQHELTKKDELLRVVSTASEESETDSSCSTPLRFNESFNLSQGFLQLDILQDKLRELEEENLLLRTKACHLKTETMTYEDKEHQLVTDCVKEIKETNAQIARMSEELMRKDEELIHYQEEISSLLSQIVDLQHKIKEHVIEKEELKLHLQASKDAQKQLTAE
;
A
#
# COMPACT_ATOMS: atom_id res chain seq x y z
N MET A 1 51.04 37.47 -15.37
CA MET A 1 50.28 38.31 -16.33
C MET A 1 49.02 37.51 -16.65
N ASN A 2 47.87 37.90 -16.11
CA ASN A 2 46.96 38.94 -16.64
C ASN A 2 46.24 38.46 -17.92
N PHE A 3 44.95 38.66 -18.14
CA PHE A 3 43.76 38.95 -17.29
C PHE A 3 42.57 39.09 -18.29
N ASN A 4 41.32 38.89 -17.87
CA ASN A 4 40.10 39.45 -18.51
C ASN A 4 39.78 38.91 -19.95
N HIS A 5 38.64 39.16 -20.61
CA HIS A 5 37.20 39.44 -20.33
C HIS A 5 36.48 39.23 -21.69
N SER A 6 35.17 38.94 -21.85
CA SER A 6 34.05 38.58 -20.97
C SER A 6 32.89 38.07 -21.86
N ASN A 7 31.81 37.54 -21.26
CA ASN A 7 30.41 37.94 -21.52
C ASN A 7 29.40 36.87 -21.04
N SER A 8 28.76 37.17 -19.92
CA SER A 8 27.48 36.58 -19.53
C SER A 8 26.39 37.58 -19.90
N GLU A 9 25.39 37.19 -20.69
CA GLU A 9 24.18 37.99 -20.86
C GLU A 9 23.11 37.51 -19.86
N SER A 10 22.54 38.48 -19.16
CA SER A 10 21.52 38.31 -18.13
C SER A 10 20.29 39.11 -18.57
N ILE A 11 19.14 38.46 -18.66
CA ILE A 11 17.84 39.11 -18.84
C ILE A 11 16.87 38.52 -17.81
N THR A 12 16.55 39.37 -16.83
CA THR A 12 15.31 39.50 -16.05
C THR A 12 14.05 39.45 -16.94
N ASP A 13 12.80 39.24 -16.51
CA ASP A 13 12.13 39.28 -15.20
C ASP A 13 10.82 38.43 -15.29
N ASP A 14 9.88 38.66 -14.38
CA ASP A 14 8.43 38.37 -14.42
C ASP A 14 7.95 37.09 -13.73
N CYS A 15 8.02 37.10 -12.39
CA CYS A 15 6.97 36.51 -11.56
C CYS A 15 5.79 37.49 -11.42
N PRO A 16 4.53 37.04 -11.48
CA PRO A 16 3.44 37.70 -10.77
C PRO A 16 3.40 37.17 -9.33
N ASN A 17 3.67 38.04 -8.35
CA ASN A 17 3.34 37.76 -6.95
C ASN A 17 1.81 37.80 -6.77
N GLU A 18 1.23 36.72 -6.25
CA GLU A 18 0.05 36.81 -5.39
C GLU A 18 0.45 36.33 -4.00
N ASP A 19 0.99 37.27 -3.21
CA ASP A 19 1.12 37.12 -1.76
C ASP A 19 -0.28 37.00 -1.14
N LEU A 20 -0.72 35.76 -0.87
CA LEU A 20 -1.78 35.47 0.10
C LEU A 20 -1.18 34.81 1.35
N PRO A 21 -1.76 35.02 2.54
CA PRO A 21 -0.94 35.21 3.74
C PRO A 21 -0.51 33.91 4.43
N GLU A 22 0.76 33.53 4.26
CA GLU A 22 1.43 32.53 5.13
C GLU A 22 1.35 32.90 6.63
N VAL A 23 1.13 34.19 6.93
CA VAL A 23 0.94 34.74 8.29
C VAL A 23 -0.25 34.08 9.03
N GLU A 24 -1.31 33.69 8.32
CA GLU A 24 -2.48 33.06 8.95
C GLU A 24 -2.18 31.61 9.40
N LEU A 25 -1.40 30.87 8.62
CA LEU A 25 -0.98 29.50 8.94
C LEU A 25 -0.02 29.44 10.14
N VAL A 26 0.90 30.40 10.26
CA VAL A 26 1.81 30.47 11.42
C VAL A 26 1.04 30.86 12.68
N SER A 27 0.09 31.80 12.59
CA SER A 27 -0.74 32.17 13.74
C SER A 27 -1.63 31.02 14.24
N MET A 28 -2.04 30.10 13.36
CA MET A 28 -2.76 28.87 13.73
C MET A 28 -1.88 27.78 14.38
N LEU A 29 -0.54 27.90 14.30
CA LEU A 29 0.41 26.99 14.95
C LEU A 29 0.86 27.48 16.33
N GLU A 30 0.68 28.76 16.66
CA GLU A 30 0.98 29.33 17.98
C GLU A 30 -0.18 29.20 18.99
N GLU A 31 -1.41 28.92 18.55
CA GLU A 31 -2.50 28.57 19.47
C GLU A 31 -2.21 27.24 20.18
N GLN A 32 -2.29 27.24 21.51
CA GLN A 32 -2.05 26.03 22.31
C GLN A 32 -3.07 24.94 21.98
N LEU A 33 -2.61 23.90 21.27
CA LEU A 33 -3.36 22.67 21.03
C LEU A 33 -4.01 22.17 22.34
N PRO A 34 -5.33 21.92 22.38
CA PRO A 34 -6.01 21.51 23.60
C PRO A 34 -5.41 20.21 24.15
N GLN A 35 -5.02 20.21 25.43
CA GLN A 35 -4.48 19.02 26.09
C GLN A 35 -5.59 18.01 26.41
N TYR A 36 -5.93 17.19 25.42
CA TYR A 36 -6.86 16.08 25.59
C TYR A 36 -6.25 14.98 26.49
N LYS A 37 -6.65 14.96 27.77
CA LYS A 37 -6.45 13.79 28.64
C LYS A 37 -7.53 12.76 28.32
N LEU A 38 -7.10 11.63 27.78
CA LEU A 38 -7.98 10.52 27.39
C LEU A 38 -8.51 9.83 28.66
N HIS A 39 -9.72 10.19 29.08
CA HIS A 39 -10.43 9.53 30.17
C HIS A 39 -10.95 8.17 29.70
N VAL A 40 -10.54 7.10 30.40
CA VAL A 40 -10.76 5.70 29.99
C VAL A 40 -12.20 5.21 30.30
N ASP A 41 -13.00 6.00 31.00
CA ASP A 41 -14.30 5.60 31.57
C ASP A 41 -15.52 5.72 30.62
N SER A 42 -15.31 5.78 29.30
CA SER A 42 -16.41 5.83 28.31
C SER A 42 -16.92 4.46 27.84
N LEU A 43 -16.63 3.37 28.57
CA LEU A 43 -17.06 2.01 28.20
C LEU A 43 -18.53 1.67 28.50
N TYR A 44 -19.28 2.54 29.19
CA TYR A 44 -20.68 2.27 29.55
C TYR A 44 -21.57 3.52 29.53
N LEU A 45 -22.25 3.76 28.40
CA LEU A 45 -23.59 4.35 28.32
C LEU A 45 -24.30 3.76 27.06
N PRO A 46 -25.63 3.75 26.98
CA PRO A 46 -26.36 2.79 26.13
C PRO A 46 -26.29 3.10 24.63
N VAL A 47 -26.43 2.04 23.84
CA VAL A 47 -26.55 2.09 22.38
C VAL A 47 -27.68 3.02 21.98
N ASN A 48 -27.36 4.03 21.17
CA ASN A 48 -28.34 4.87 20.50
C ASN A 48 -28.60 4.22 19.12
N ASP A 49 -29.63 3.39 19.03
CA ASP A 49 -29.90 2.52 17.85
C ASP A 49 -30.21 3.30 16.55
N ASP A 50 -30.54 4.59 16.64
CA ASP A 50 -30.97 5.44 15.52
C ASP A 50 -29.94 5.62 14.39
N TRP A 51 -28.66 5.34 14.61
CA TRP A 51 -27.61 5.50 13.58
C TRP A 51 -27.17 4.20 12.90
N ILE A 52 -27.61 3.03 13.39
CA ILE A 52 -27.25 1.72 12.80
C ILE A 52 -28.38 1.19 11.89
N GLN A 53 -29.60 1.70 12.03
CA GLN A 53 -30.79 1.22 11.32
C GLN A 53 -30.93 1.72 9.86
N SER A 54 -29.81 1.88 9.12
CA SER A 54 -29.81 2.35 7.72
C SER A 54 -28.83 1.64 6.78
N ARG A 55 -28.40 0.40 7.10
CA ARG A 55 -27.99 -0.63 6.10
C ARG A 55 -27.80 -2.01 6.72
N SER A 56 -28.90 -2.64 7.16
CA SER A 56 -28.92 -4.07 7.48
C SER A 56 -30.18 -4.73 6.92
N SER A 57 -30.11 -5.08 5.65
CA SER A 57 -31.04 -6.01 5.02
C SER A 57 -30.27 -7.02 4.19
N HIS A 58 -30.40 -8.29 4.60
CA HIS A 58 -30.12 -9.51 3.84
C HIS A 58 -28.71 -10.11 3.98
N SER A 59 -28.52 -10.84 5.08
CA SER A 59 -28.11 -12.24 4.95
C SER A 59 -29.27 -13.11 5.43
N HIS A 60 -29.93 -13.82 4.50
CA HIS A 60 -30.51 -15.16 4.62
C HIS A 60 -31.23 -15.52 3.30
N GLY A 61 -31.48 -16.82 3.09
CA GLY A 61 -31.87 -17.40 1.81
C GLY A 61 -33.30 -17.11 1.31
N PRO A 62 -33.73 -17.79 0.24
CA PRO A 62 -34.85 -17.34 -0.60
C PRO A 62 -36.23 -17.62 0.01
N GLU A 63 -36.75 -16.64 0.75
CA GLU A 63 -38.19 -16.55 1.01
C GLU A 63 -38.87 -15.70 -0.07
N ILE A 64 -39.50 -16.42 -1.00
CA ILE A 64 -40.58 -16.04 -1.91
C ILE A 64 -40.98 -14.55 -1.83
N SER A 65 -40.43 -13.74 -2.74
CA SER A 65 -40.79 -12.32 -2.88
C SER A 65 -42.31 -12.17 -2.99
N SER A 66 -42.93 -11.45 -2.06
CA SER A 66 -44.36 -11.16 -2.12
C SER A 66 -44.69 -10.48 -3.45
N PRO A 67 -45.67 -10.99 -4.24
CA PRO A 67 -45.95 -10.45 -5.58
C PRO A 67 -46.33 -8.97 -5.55
N VAL A 68 -46.90 -8.49 -4.44
CA VAL A 68 -47.22 -7.08 -4.21
C VAL A 68 -45.98 -6.18 -4.24
N LEU A 69 -44.85 -6.64 -3.69
CA LEU A 69 -43.62 -5.84 -3.64
C LEU A 69 -42.95 -5.73 -5.03
N ALA A 70 -43.06 -6.81 -5.83
CA ALA A 70 -42.60 -6.81 -7.22
C ALA A 70 -43.50 -5.92 -8.10
N GLU A 71 -44.82 -5.97 -7.89
CA GLU A 71 -45.79 -5.12 -8.57
C GLU A 71 -45.57 -3.63 -8.24
N GLU A 72 -45.33 -3.27 -6.97
CA GLU A 72 -45.03 -1.91 -6.55
C GLU A 72 -43.70 -1.38 -7.14
N ALA A 73 -42.65 -2.21 -7.19
CA ALA A 73 -41.38 -1.86 -7.83
C ALA A 73 -41.52 -1.66 -9.35
N LEU A 74 -42.32 -2.51 -10.03
CA LEU A 74 -42.65 -2.35 -11.44
C LEU A 74 -43.47 -1.08 -11.69
N HIS A 75 -44.46 -0.79 -10.85
CA HIS A 75 -45.24 0.44 -10.89
C HIS A 75 -44.37 1.69 -10.73
N TYR A 76 -43.37 1.66 -9.86
CA TYR A 76 -42.43 2.77 -9.70
C TYR A 76 -41.56 2.99 -10.95
N MET A 77 -41.01 1.92 -11.56
CA MET A 77 -40.27 2.02 -12.83
C MET A 77 -41.13 2.53 -13.99
N ILE A 78 -42.37 2.06 -14.11
CA ILE A 78 -43.30 2.46 -15.17
C ILE A 78 -43.76 3.91 -14.96
N ALA A 79 -44.00 4.33 -13.71
CA ALA A 79 -44.27 5.73 -13.38
C ALA A 79 -43.09 6.68 -13.73
N GLY A 80 -41.85 6.19 -13.59
CA GLY A 80 -40.64 6.92 -14.01
C GLY A 80 -40.50 7.12 -15.52
N THR A 81 -41.09 6.23 -16.33
CA THR A 81 -41.11 6.34 -17.81
C THR A 81 -42.35 7.05 -18.35
N GLY A 82 -43.37 7.31 -17.51
CA GLY A 82 -44.66 7.88 -17.89
C GLY A 82 -44.75 9.40 -18.07
N ARG A 83 -43.65 10.16 -17.94
CA ARG A 83 -43.63 11.62 -18.19
C ARG A 83 -43.14 11.97 -19.59
N GLY A 84 -44.02 11.79 -20.57
CA GLY A 84 -43.94 12.54 -21.82
C GLY A 84 -44.14 14.04 -21.59
N GLU A 85 -43.65 14.85 -22.53
CA GLU A 85 -43.92 16.30 -22.63
C GLU A 85 -43.36 17.21 -21.53
N HIS A 86 -42.12 16.94 -21.11
CA HIS A 86 -41.21 18.04 -20.80
C HIS A 86 -39.85 17.78 -21.48
N VAL A 87 -39.45 18.67 -22.39
CA VAL A 87 -38.11 18.62 -22.98
C VAL A 87 -37.09 18.71 -21.84
N PRO A 88 -36.21 17.71 -21.66
CA PRO A 88 -35.44 17.59 -20.44
C PRO A 88 -34.33 18.65 -20.38
N LYS A 89 -34.16 19.26 -19.20
CA LYS A 89 -32.98 20.09 -18.87
C LYS A 89 -31.75 19.23 -18.52
N ASN A 90 -31.75 17.97 -18.94
CA ASN A 90 -30.81 16.94 -18.52
C ASN A 90 -29.49 16.94 -19.33
N CYS A 91 -29.39 17.73 -20.40
CA CYS A 91 -28.09 17.96 -21.07
C CYS A 91 -27.10 18.61 -20.09
N ASN A 92 -27.57 19.57 -19.28
CA ASN A 92 -26.76 20.23 -18.27
C ASN A 92 -26.18 19.23 -17.26
N ASP A 93 -26.99 18.29 -16.77
CA ASP A 93 -26.54 17.31 -15.77
C ASP A 93 -25.50 16.34 -16.37
N ILE A 94 -25.67 15.92 -17.63
CA ILE A 94 -24.70 15.08 -18.35
C ILE A 94 -23.39 15.84 -18.59
N GLU A 95 -23.46 17.11 -19.00
CA GLU A 95 -22.29 17.97 -19.20
C GLU A 95 -21.54 18.23 -17.88
N VAL A 96 -22.27 18.47 -16.77
CA VAL A 96 -21.69 18.63 -15.42
C VAL A 96 -21.02 17.35 -14.93
N ILE A 97 -21.65 16.18 -15.10
CA ILE A 97 -21.04 14.89 -14.74
C ILE A 97 -19.79 14.62 -15.59
N THR A 98 -19.84 14.91 -16.89
CA THR A 98 -18.70 14.73 -17.79
C THR A 98 -17.54 15.66 -17.44
N HIS A 99 -17.82 16.92 -17.10
CA HIS A 99 -16.82 17.87 -16.62
C HIS A 99 -16.20 17.40 -15.30
N LEU A 100 -17.03 16.97 -14.33
CA LEU A 100 -16.56 16.50 -13.03
C LEU A 100 -15.68 15.25 -13.16
N LEU A 101 -16.02 14.31 -14.04
CA LEU A 101 -15.17 13.16 -14.36
C LEU A 101 -13.82 13.61 -14.93
N ALA A 102 -13.81 14.48 -15.95
CA ALA A 102 -12.58 15.01 -16.54
C ALA A 102 -11.73 15.83 -15.54
N GLU A 103 -12.34 16.42 -14.52
CA GLU A 103 -11.65 17.07 -13.41
C GLU A 103 -11.04 16.04 -12.45
N LYS A 104 -11.77 14.99 -12.07
CA LYS A 104 -11.24 13.89 -11.24
C LYS A 104 -10.11 13.10 -11.93
N ASP A 105 -10.19 12.89 -13.25
CA ASP A 105 -9.11 12.27 -14.03
C ASP A 105 -7.83 13.13 -14.00
N ARG A 106 -7.98 14.46 -14.04
CA ARG A 106 -6.87 15.42 -13.95
C ARG A 106 -6.26 15.46 -12.54
N ASP A 107 -7.09 15.38 -11.50
CA ASP A 107 -6.64 15.25 -10.11
C ASP A 107 -5.86 13.93 -9.89
N LEU A 108 -6.33 12.83 -10.50
CA LEU A 108 -5.65 11.53 -10.46
C LEU A 108 -4.31 11.56 -11.20
N GLU A 109 -4.22 12.21 -12.37
CA GLU A 109 -2.93 12.41 -13.07
C GLU A 109 -1.96 13.24 -12.22
N LEU A 110 -2.43 14.32 -11.59
CA LEU A 110 -1.62 15.16 -10.72
C LEU A 110 -1.10 14.37 -9.51
N ALA A 111 -1.98 13.62 -8.83
CA ALA A 111 -1.62 12.77 -7.71
C ALA A 111 -0.61 11.68 -8.10
N ALA A 112 -0.79 11.04 -9.26
CA ALA A 112 0.17 10.07 -9.80
C ALA A 112 1.53 10.72 -10.11
N ARG A 113 1.56 11.92 -10.69
CA ARG A 113 2.79 12.67 -11.00
C ARG A 113 3.53 13.09 -9.71
N ILE A 114 2.81 13.57 -8.70
CA ILE A 114 3.36 13.93 -7.38
C ILE A 114 3.90 12.67 -6.69
N GLY A 115 3.12 11.60 -6.64
CA GLY A 115 3.54 10.32 -6.08
C GLY A 115 4.81 9.78 -6.75
N GLN A 116 4.89 9.83 -8.08
CA GLN A 116 6.08 9.41 -8.81
C GLN A 116 7.30 10.31 -8.54
N ALA A 117 7.11 11.63 -8.38
CA ALA A 117 8.18 12.54 -7.99
C ALA A 117 8.70 12.27 -6.57
N LEU A 118 7.80 12.03 -5.62
CA LEU A 118 8.14 11.63 -4.25
C LEU A 118 8.86 10.29 -4.21
N LEU A 119 8.40 9.28 -4.97
CA LEU A 119 9.06 7.97 -5.06
C LEU A 119 10.48 8.07 -5.62
N ARG A 120 10.70 8.85 -6.70
CA ARG A 120 12.06 9.09 -7.24
C ARG A 120 12.97 9.75 -6.21
N ARG A 121 12.47 10.77 -5.50
CA ARG A 121 13.23 11.46 -4.43
C ARG A 121 13.54 10.52 -3.28
N ASN A 122 12.57 9.71 -2.84
CA ASN A 122 12.75 8.76 -1.75
C ASN A 122 13.80 7.70 -2.13
N HIS A 123 13.70 7.11 -3.32
CA HIS A 123 14.69 6.15 -3.82
C HIS A 123 16.11 6.72 -3.88
N SER A 124 16.28 7.96 -4.36
CA SER A 124 17.60 8.63 -4.37
C SER A 124 18.12 8.95 -2.96
N LEU A 125 17.24 9.23 -1.99
CA LEU A 125 17.64 9.40 -0.59
C LEU A 125 18.01 8.06 0.07
N THR A 126 17.33 6.96 -0.28
CA THR A 126 17.70 5.61 0.17
C THR A 126 19.09 5.24 -0.36
N GLU A 127 19.34 5.40 -1.68
CA GLU A 127 20.66 5.14 -2.27
C GLU A 127 21.77 5.99 -1.62
N GLN A 128 21.48 7.25 -1.26
CA GLN A 128 22.43 8.09 -0.51
C GLN A 128 22.66 7.61 0.93
N ASN A 129 21.62 7.13 1.62
CA ASN A 129 21.76 6.53 2.95
C ASN A 129 22.58 5.25 2.88
N ASP A 130 22.29 4.34 1.94
CA ASP A 130 23.02 3.08 1.75
C ASP A 130 24.54 3.36 1.56
N ILE A 131 24.88 4.34 0.71
CA ILE A 131 26.27 4.78 0.49
C ILE A 131 26.91 5.37 1.76
N LEU A 132 26.16 6.10 2.58
CA LEU A 132 26.66 6.67 3.83
C LEU A 132 26.82 5.62 4.93
N GLU A 133 25.94 4.62 5.00
CA GLU A 133 26.03 3.48 5.89
C GLU A 133 27.25 2.60 5.55
N ASP A 134 27.50 2.34 4.26
CA ASP A 134 28.71 1.66 3.78
C ASP A 134 30.00 2.42 4.15
N GLN A 135 30.01 3.75 4.02
CA GLN A 135 31.16 4.58 4.41
C GLN A 135 31.35 4.59 5.94
N LEU A 136 30.27 4.60 6.71
CA LEU A 136 30.30 4.53 8.17
C LEU A 136 30.85 3.17 8.63
N GLY A 137 30.41 2.07 8.01
CA GLY A 137 30.92 0.72 8.27
C GLY A 137 32.43 0.61 8.00
N GLN A 138 32.89 1.09 6.84
CA GLN A 138 34.33 1.14 6.50
C GLN A 138 35.15 1.97 7.50
N SER A 139 34.58 3.07 8.01
CA SER A 139 35.22 3.88 9.06
C SER A 139 35.32 3.13 10.39
N PHE A 140 34.25 2.44 10.81
CA PHE A 140 34.26 1.59 12.01
C PHE A 140 35.28 0.46 11.90
N ASP A 141 35.33 -0.27 10.78
CA ASP A 141 36.33 -1.31 10.56
C ASP A 141 37.76 -0.77 10.64
N LYS A 142 37.99 0.45 10.12
CA LYS A 142 39.30 1.10 10.24
C LYS A 142 39.63 1.49 11.68
N ILE A 143 38.66 1.95 12.45
CA ILE A 143 38.81 2.25 13.89
C ILE A 143 39.14 0.95 14.65
N HIS A 144 38.40 -0.14 14.42
CA HIS A 144 38.67 -1.44 15.06
C HIS A 144 40.07 -1.97 14.72
N GLN A 145 40.51 -1.85 13.47
CA GLN A 145 41.87 -2.23 13.06
C GLN A 145 42.93 -1.40 13.80
N LEU A 146 42.78 -0.07 13.86
CA LEU A 146 43.72 0.82 14.53
C LEU A 146 43.74 0.61 16.05
N GLN A 147 42.58 0.35 16.67
CA GLN A 147 42.50 -0.03 18.08
C GLN A 147 43.25 -1.34 18.35
N HIS A 148 43.03 -2.39 17.54
CA HIS A 148 43.75 -3.65 17.69
C HIS A 148 45.28 -3.48 17.55
N GLU A 149 45.73 -2.67 16.58
CA GLU A 149 47.14 -2.33 16.43
C GLU A 149 47.70 -1.54 17.63
N LEU A 150 46.92 -0.63 18.21
CA LEU A 150 47.30 0.13 19.40
C LEU A 150 47.46 -0.82 20.60
N THR A 151 46.46 -1.64 20.90
CA THR A 151 46.50 -2.61 22.01
C THR A 151 47.70 -3.56 21.89
N LYS A 152 48.04 -3.98 20.67
CA LYS A 152 49.23 -4.82 20.42
C LYS A 152 50.54 -4.07 20.67
N LYS A 153 50.62 -2.77 20.36
CA LYS A 153 51.79 -1.92 20.67
C LYS A 153 51.90 -1.69 22.19
N ASP A 154 50.78 -1.47 22.87
CA ASP A 154 50.73 -1.29 24.33
C ASP A 154 51.17 -2.57 25.08
N GLU A 155 50.77 -3.76 24.59
CA GLU A 155 51.24 -5.04 25.15
C GLU A 155 52.76 -5.21 24.99
N LEU A 156 53.30 -4.91 23.80
CA LEU A 156 54.74 -4.98 23.56
C LEU A 156 55.52 -3.97 24.41
N LEU A 157 55.00 -2.75 24.58
CA LEU A 157 55.58 -1.74 25.45
C LEU A 157 55.56 -2.19 26.92
N ARG A 158 54.45 -2.77 27.41
CA ARG A 158 54.35 -3.35 28.74
C ARG A 158 55.43 -4.42 28.96
N VAL A 159 55.57 -5.37 28.04
CA VAL A 159 56.59 -6.45 28.13
C VAL A 159 58.01 -5.89 28.13
N VAL A 160 58.30 -4.87 27.32
CA VAL A 160 59.63 -4.22 27.29
C VAL A 160 59.90 -3.46 28.59
N SER A 161 58.92 -2.74 29.14
CA SER A 161 59.05 -2.05 30.43
C SER A 161 59.31 -3.05 31.57
N THR A 162 58.55 -4.14 31.66
CA THR A 162 58.77 -5.16 32.70
C THR A 162 60.12 -5.85 32.57
N ALA A 163 60.58 -6.16 31.35
CA ALA A 163 61.90 -6.73 31.12
C ALA A 163 63.04 -5.73 31.47
N SER A 164 62.81 -4.43 31.26
CA SER A 164 63.75 -3.39 31.68
C SER A 164 63.81 -3.26 33.20
N GLU A 165 62.67 -3.30 33.89
CA GLU A 165 62.60 -3.25 35.36
C GLU A 165 63.26 -4.48 36.01
N GLU A 166 63.02 -5.69 35.50
CA GLU A 166 63.73 -6.90 35.95
C GLU A 166 65.26 -6.77 35.76
N SER A 167 65.71 -6.19 34.63
CA SER A 167 67.14 -6.02 34.34
C SER A 167 67.87 -5.03 35.25
N GLU A 168 67.18 -3.98 35.74
CA GLU A 168 67.74 -3.03 36.71
C GLU A 168 67.83 -3.63 38.12
N THR A 169 66.94 -4.58 38.47
CA THR A 169 67.01 -5.29 39.75
C THR A 169 68.12 -6.35 39.82
N ASP A 170 68.63 -6.82 38.67
CA ASP A 170 69.62 -7.90 38.57
C ASP A 170 71.07 -7.43 38.30
N SER A 171 71.42 -6.20 38.67
CA SER A 171 72.79 -5.64 38.62
C SER A 171 73.78 -6.25 39.65
N SER A 172 73.62 -7.54 39.97
CA SER A 172 74.57 -8.33 40.75
C SER A 172 74.47 -9.82 40.44
N CYS A 173 75.18 -10.24 39.39
CA CYS A 173 75.48 -11.65 39.18
C CYS A 173 76.34 -12.20 40.34
N SER A 174 75.70 -12.77 41.37
CA SER A 174 76.35 -13.50 42.45
C SER A 174 75.36 -14.44 43.17
N THR A 175 75.36 -15.71 42.76
CA THR A 175 74.88 -16.90 43.52
C THR A 175 73.56 -16.81 44.30
N PRO A 176 72.50 -17.57 43.92
CA PRO A 176 71.40 -17.88 44.83
C PRO A 176 71.81 -18.95 45.85
N LEU A 177 72.74 -18.62 46.75
CA LEU A 177 72.95 -19.41 47.97
C LEU A 177 71.92 -19.00 49.02
N ARG A 178 70.84 -19.79 49.08
CA ARG A 178 70.13 -20.17 50.30
C ARG A 178 70.03 -19.08 51.40
N PHE A 179 69.07 -18.17 51.32
CA PHE A 179 68.20 -17.83 52.46
C PHE A 179 67.03 -16.90 52.06
N ASN A 180 65.92 -17.46 51.57
CA ASN A 180 64.56 -16.97 51.91
C ASN A 180 63.45 -17.96 51.48
N GLU A 181 63.61 -19.26 51.74
CA GLU A 181 62.65 -20.28 51.26
C GLU A 181 61.24 -20.07 51.86
N SER A 182 61.11 -19.64 53.12
CA SER A 182 59.82 -19.49 53.80
C SER A 182 58.94 -18.35 53.29
N PHE A 183 59.50 -17.16 53.01
CA PHE A 183 58.74 -16.03 52.44
C PHE A 183 58.43 -16.24 50.96
N ASN A 184 59.36 -16.83 50.19
CA ASN A 184 59.10 -17.18 48.80
C ASN A 184 58.03 -18.29 48.67
N LEU A 185 57.98 -19.25 49.60
CA LEU A 185 56.87 -20.21 49.63
C LEU A 185 55.53 -19.52 49.92
N SER A 186 55.46 -18.61 50.91
CA SER A 186 54.19 -17.91 51.18
C SER A 186 53.74 -17.02 50.03
N GLN A 187 54.69 -16.35 49.34
CA GLN A 187 54.39 -15.52 48.19
C GLN A 187 53.99 -16.35 46.96
N GLY A 188 54.64 -17.51 46.75
CA GLY A 188 54.25 -18.47 45.72
C GLY A 188 52.89 -19.13 45.98
N PHE A 189 52.54 -19.41 47.25
CA PHE A 189 51.21 -19.88 47.63
C PHE A 189 50.14 -18.82 47.35
N LEU A 190 50.35 -17.56 47.76
CA LEU A 190 49.44 -16.45 47.46
C LEU A 190 49.24 -16.27 45.95
N GLN A 191 50.30 -16.39 45.15
CA GLN A 191 50.19 -16.29 43.70
C GLN A 191 49.50 -17.51 43.07
N LEU A 192 49.65 -18.70 43.64
CA LEU A 192 48.91 -19.89 43.23
C LEU A 192 47.41 -19.78 43.55
N ASP A 193 47.05 -19.23 44.71
CA ASP A 193 45.64 -18.99 45.09
C ASP A 193 44.99 -17.98 44.15
N ILE A 194 45.66 -16.86 43.82
CA ILE A 194 45.19 -15.87 42.84
C ILE A 194 44.97 -16.52 41.46
N LEU A 195 45.86 -17.41 41.03
CA LEU A 195 45.70 -18.13 39.76
C LEU A 195 44.57 -19.17 39.80
N GLN A 196 44.32 -19.83 40.95
CA GLN A 196 43.19 -20.74 41.12
C GLN A 196 41.85 -20.01 41.14
N ASP A 197 41.76 -18.87 41.83
CA ASP A 197 40.55 -18.04 41.80
C ASP A 197 40.31 -17.49 40.38
N LYS A 198 41.35 -17.03 39.66
CA LYS A 198 41.20 -16.58 38.27
C LYS A 198 40.80 -17.71 37.32
N LEU A 199 41.30 -18.93 37.52
CA LEU A 199 40.87 -20.11 36.77
C LEU A 199 39.37 -20.38 37.01
N ARG A 200 38.91 -20.32 38.28
CA ARG A 200 37.50 -20.52 38.65
C ARG A 200 36.59 -19.48 38.02
N GLU A 201 36.96 -18.19 38.07
CA GLU A 201 36.23 -17.11 37.39
C GLU A 201 36.07 -17.39 35.88
N LEU A 202 37.15 -17.83 35.21
CA LEU A 202 37.13 -18.13 33.78
C LEU A 202 36.32 -19.39 33.46
N GLU A 203 36.30 -20.39 34.33
CA GLU A 203 35.45 -21.58 34.20
C GLU A 203 33.96 -21.24 34.35
N GLU A 204 33.61 -20.39 35.34
CA GLU A 204 32.26 -19.88 35.55
C GLU A 204 31.79 -19.00 34.36
N GLU A 205 32.64 -18.10 33.87
CA GLU A 205 32.37 -17.29 32.68
C GLU A 205 32.18 -18.17 31.44
N ASN A 206 33.02 -19.19 31.25
CA ASN A 206 32.90 -20.11 30.12
C ASN A 206 31.58 -20.91 30.17
N LEU A 207 31.14 -21.34 31.36
CA LEU A 207 29.86 -22.00 31.56
C LEU A 207 28.68 -21.05 31.26
N LEU A 208 28.75 -19.81 31.71
CA LEU A 208 27.74 -18.79 31.47
C LEU A 208 27.64 -18.44 29.96
N LEU A 209 28.78 -18.27 29.28
CA LEU A 209 28.84 -18.06 27.84
C LEU A 209 28.26 -19.23 27.04
N ARG A 210 28.58 -20.48 27.40
CA ARG A 210 27.97 -21.68 26.78
C ARG A 210 26.47 -21.72 26.99
N THR A 211 26.00 -21.38 28.19
CA THR A 211 24.57 -21.35 28.51
C THR A 211 23.85 -20.28 27.70
N LYS A 212 24.42 -19.07 27.61
CA LYS A 212 23.90 -17.97 26.79
C LYS A 212 23.87 -18.33 25.30
N ALA A 213 24.92 -18.97 24.78
CA ALA A 213 24.97 -19.44 23.39
C ALA A 213 23.92 -20.53 23.09
N CYS A 214 23.69 -21.45 24.03
CA CYS A 214 22.65 -22.48 23.92
C CYS A 214 21.24 -21.87 23.95
N HIS A 215 21.00 -20.90 24.85
CA HIS A 215 19.75 -20.16 24.93
C HIS A 215 19.47 -19.38 23.64
N LEU A 216 20.43 -18.58 23.17
CA LEU A 216 20.30 -17.78 21.94
C LEU A 216 20.05 -18.68 20.72
N LYS A 217 20.77 -19.81 20.58
CA LYS A 217 20.51 -20.79 19.53
C LYS A 217 19.07 -21.32 19.55
N THR A 218 18.54 -21.58 20.75
CA THR A 218 17.16 -22.06 20.91
C THR A 218 16.16 -20.96 20.55
N GLU A 219 16.43 -19.73 20.97
CA GLU A 219 15.62 -18.56 20.65
C GLU A 219 15.56 -18.32 19.14
N THR A 220 16.72 -18.32 18.45
CA THR A 220 16.84 -18.21 17.00
C THR A 220 15.99 -19.25 16.28
N MET A 221 16.12 -20.54 16.62
CA MET A 221 15.30 -21.61 16.04
C MET A 221 13.79 -21.32 16.22
N THR A 222 13.35 -20.86 17.40
CA THR A 222 11.94 -20.52 17.62
C THR A 222 11.46 -19.26 16.90
N TYR A 223 12.36 -18.40 16.44
CA TYR A 223 11.99 -17.28 15.55
C TYR A 223 11.95 -17.72 14.09
N GLU A 224 12.92 -18.53 13.64
CA GLU A 224 12.92 -19.17 12.31
C GLU A 224 11.64 -19.99 12.09
N ASP A 225 11.22 -20.82 13.06
CA ASP A 225 9.97 -21.58 13.00
C ASP A 225 8.72 -20.68 12.85
N LYS A 226 8.69 -19.53 13.56
CA LYS A 226 7.58 -18.57 13.48
C LYS A 226 7.56 -17.84 12.14
N GLU A 227 8.72 -17.44 11.63
CA GLU A 227 8.85 -16.80 10.33
C GLU A 227 8.43 -17.75 9.20
N HIS A 228 8.87 -19.01 9.24
CA HIS A 228 8.43 -20.05 8.31
C HIS A 228 6.92 -20.29 8.36
N GLN A 229 6.30 -20.25 9.55
CA GLN A 229 4.85 -20.34 9.69
C GLN A 229 4.14 -19.13 9.05
N LEU A 230 4.57 -17.90 9.35
CA LEU A 230 4.00 -16.68 8.78
C LEU A 230 4.10 -16.65 7.24
N VAL A 231 5.25 -17.05 6.67
CA VAL A 231 5.42 -17.18 5.23
C VAL A 231 4.48 -18.25 4.65
N THR A 232 4.30 -19.37 5.34
CA THR A 232 3.40 -20.45 4.92
C THR A 232 1.94 -19.99 4.89
N ASP A 233 1.50 -19.27 5.92
CA ASP A 233 0.13 -18.74 6.00
C ASP A 233 -0.12 -17.65 4.95
N CYS A 234 0.84 -16.72 4.74
CA CYS A 234 0.77 -15.74 3.66
C CYS A 234 0.66 -16.40 2.28
N VAL A 235 1.48 -17.43 1.99
CA VAL A 235 1.40 -18.19 0.74
C VAL A 235 0.06 -18.92 0.59
N LYS A 236 -0.56 -19.36 1.69
CA LYS A 236 -1.89 -19.99 1.68
C LYS A 236 -2.99 -18.97 1.36
N GLU A 237 -2.98 -17.80 2.02
CA GLU A 237 -3.92 -16.71 1.75
C GLU A 237 -3.82 -16.19 0.31
N ILE A 238 -2.60 -16.05 -0.22
CA ILE A 238 -2.36 -15.69 -1.63
C ILE A 238 -2.94 -16.75 -2.58
N LYS A 239 -2.84 -18.06 -2.25
CA LYS A 239 -3.45 -19.12 -3.07
C LYS A 239 -4.99 -19.09 -3.02
N GLU A 240 -5.56 -18.85 -1.85
CA GLU A 240 -7.01 -18.81 -1.65
C GLU A 240 -7.65 -17.58 -2.34
N THR A 241 -7.04 -16.40 -2.19
CA THR A 241 -7.47 -15.17 -2.88
C THR A 241 -7.34 -15.30 -4.40
N ASN A 242 -6.24 -15.87 -4.92
CA ASN A 242 -6.11 -16.16 -6.36
C ASN A 242 -7.19 -17.15 -6.86
N ALA A 243 -7.54 -18.18 -6.08
CA ALA A 243 -8.62 -19.10 -6.41
C ALA A 243 -10.02 -18.44 -6.34
N GLN A 244 -10.19 -17.39 -5.53
CA GLN A 244 -11.41 -16.56 -5.54
C GLN A 244 -11.46 -15.66 -6.78
N ILE A 245 -10.35 -15.01 -7.15
CA ILE A 245 -10.25 -14.20 -8.38
C ILE A 245 -10.56 -15.05 -9.62
N ALA A 246 -10.01 -16.26 -9.70
CA ALA A 246 -10.29 -17.18 -10.80
C ALA A 246 -11.79 -17.52 -10.92
N ARG A 247 -12.46 -17.82 -9.80
CA ARG A 247 -13.91 -18.09 -9.78
C ARG A 247 -14.75 -16.88 -10.20
N MET A 248 -14.42 -15.68 -9.71
CA MET A 248 -15.12 -14.45 -10.11
C MET A 248 -14.91 -14.14 -11.60
N SER A 249 -13.72 -14.43 -12.15
CA SER A 249 -13.43 -14.29 -13.57
C SER A 249 -14.27 -15.27 -14.43
N GLU A 250 -14.42 -16.52 -13.99
CA GLU A 250 -15.27 -17.53 -14.64
C GLU A 250 -16.77 -17.17 -14.57
N GLU A 251 -17.23 -16.60 -13.46
CA GLU A 251 -18.59 -16.07 -13.34
C GLU A 251 -18.83 -14.85 -14.24
N LEU A 252 -17.83 -13.97 -14.39
CA LEU A 252 -17.89 -12.82 -15.29
C LEU A 252 -17.94 -13.25 -16.76
N MET A 253 -17.07 -14.16 -17.20
CA MET A 253 -17.10 -14.70 -18.57
C MET A 253 -18.45 -15.35 -18.90
N ARG A 254 -19.04 -16.10 -17.96
CA ARG A 254 -20.37 -16.69 -18.12
C ARG A 254 -21.46 -15.63 -18.27
N LYS A 255 -21.33 -14.49 -17.59
CA LYS A 255 -22.26 -13.35 -17.73
C LYS A 255 -22.09 -12.63 -19.07
N ASP A 256 -20.88 -12.53 -19.58
CA ASP A 256 -20.63 -12.01 -20.93
C ASP A 256 -21.25 -12.92 -22.01
N GLU A 257 -21.14 -14.25 -21.85
CA GLU A 257 -21.82 -15.23 -22.72
C GLU A 257 -23.36 -15.11 -22.66
N GLU A 258 -23.95 -14.99 -21.47
CA GLU A 258 -25.38 -14.73 -21.29
C GLU A 258 -25.81 -13.41 -21.99
N LEU A 259 -25.02 -12.34 -21.85
CA LEU A 259 -25.30 -11.04 -22.48
C LEU A 259 -25.22 -11.10 -24.01
N ILE A 260 -24.27 -11.85 -24.57
CA ILE A 260 -24.18 -12.09 -26.03
C ILE A 260 -25.44 -12.80 -26.53
N HIS A 261 -25.90 -13.85 -25.83
CA HIS A 261 -27.14 -14.54 -26.21
C HIS A 261 -28.38 -13.64 -26.14
N TYR A 262 -28.51 -12.79 -25.11
CA TYR A 262 -29.61 -11.81 -25.06
C TYR A 262 -29.50 -10.77 -26.19
N GLN A 263 -28.29 -10.34 -26.56
CA GLN A 263 -28.07 -9.44 -27.70
C GLN A 263 -28.47 -10.09 -29.04
N GLU A 264 -28.17 -11.38 -29.24
CA GLU A 264 -28.61 -12.17 -30.40
C GLU A 264 -30.14 -12.29 -30.46
N GLU A 265 -30.79 -12.60 -29.33
CA GLU A 265 -32.25 -12.70 -29.25
C GLU A 265 -32.95 -11.36 -29.53
N ILE A 266 -32.48 -10.26 -28.93
CA ILE A 266 -32.99 -8.91 -29.19
C ILE A 266 -32.82 -8.56 -30.67
N SER A 267 -31.67 -8.88 -31.28
CA SER A 267 -31.42 -8.61 -32.71
C SER A 267 -32.36 -9.40 -33.63
N SER A 268 -32.64 -10.66 -33.28
CA SER A 268 -33.60 -11.53 -33.99
C SER A 268 -35.03 -10.99 -33.89
N LEU A 269 -35.47 -10.60 -32.70
CA LEU A 269 -36.79 -10.01 -32.46
C LEU A 269 -36.95 -8.66 -33.20
N LEU A 270 -35.92 -7.82 -33.21
CA LEU A 270 -35.91 -6.58 -33.98
C LEU A 270 -36.04 -6.83 -35.49
N SER A 271 -35.35 -7.84 -36.04
CA SER A 271 -35.52 -8.24 -37.44
C SER A 271 -36.96 -8.67 -37.74
N GLN A 272 -37.56 -9.48 -36.87
CA GLN A 272 -38.96 -9.92 -37.02
C GLN A 272 -39.94 -8.74 -36.95
N ILE A 273 -39.70 -7.75 -36.09
CA ILE A 273 -40.51 -6.53 -36.01
C ILE A 273 -40.40 -5.73 -37.32
N VAL A 274 -39.21 -5.58 -37.90
CA VAL A 274 -39.01 -4.89 -39.19
C VAL A 274 -39.74 -5.61 -40.32
N ASP A 275 -39.66 -6.94 -40.40
CA ASP A 275 -40.37 -7.75 -41.40
C ASP A 275 -41.90 -7.62 -41.28
N LEU A 276 -42.43 -7.62 -40.05
CA LEU A 276 -43.86 -7.42 -39.79
C LEU A 276 -44.29 -5.99 -40.12
N GLN A 277 -43.48 -4.98 -39.81
CA GLN A 277 -43.74 -3.60 -40.20
C GLN A 277 -43.73 -3.41 -41.73
N HIS A 278 -42.89 -4.16 -42.45
CA HIS A 278 -42.89 -4.16 -43.91
C HIS A 278 -44.21 -4.73 -44.46
N LYS A 279 -44.60 -5.92 -44.03
CA LYS A 279 -45.88 -6.57 -44.42
C LYS A 279 -47.12 -5.72 -44.11
N ILE A 280 -47.13 -5.02 -42.97
CA ILE A 280 -48.20 -4.08 -42.63
C ILE A 280 -48.27 -2.93 -43.65
N LYS A 281 -47.12 -2.39 -44.10
CA LYS A 281 -47.08 -1.34 -45.14
C LYS A 281 -47.57 -1.86 -46.49
N GLU A 282 -47.15 -3.06 -46.90
CA GLU A 282 -47.63 -3.72 -48.12
C GLU A 282 -49.15 -3.86 -48.11
N HIS A 283 -49.73 -4.46 -47.07
CA HIS A 283 -51.19 -4.62 -46.95
C HIS A 283 -51.96 -3.30 -46.86
N VAL A 284 -51.36 -2.22 -46.34
CA VAL A 284 -51.95 -0.88 -46.37
C VAL A 284 -52.01 -0.32 -47.80
N ILE A 285 -50.97 -0.56 -48.61
CA ILE A 285 -50.94 -0.15 -50.03
C ILE A 285 -51.97 -0.97 -50.83
N GLU A 286 -51.93 -2.30 -50.75
CA GLU A 286 -52.88 -3.20 -51.42
C GLU A 286 -54.35 -2.82 -51.11
N LYS A 287 -54.64 -2.50 -49.85
CA LYS A 287 -55.98 -2.07 -49.41
C LYS A 287 -56.43 -0.75 -50.06
N GLU A 288 -55.52 0.21 -50.22
CA GLU A 288 -55.86 1.49 -50.86
C GLU A 288 -56.01 1.32 -52.38
N GLU A 289 -55.20 0.49 -53.02
CA GLU A 289 -55.36 0.10 -54.43
C GLU A 289 -56.72 -0.57 -54.67
N LEU A 290 -57.09 -1.57 -53.87
CA LEU A 290 -58.39 -2.23 -53.94
C LEU A 290 -59.56 -1.25 -53.71
N LYS A 291 -59.39 -0.26 -52.84
CA LYS A 291 -60.37 0.81 -52.58
C LYS A 291 -60.51 1.75 -53.78
N LEU A 292 -59.41 2.10 -54.46
CA LEU A 292 -59.43 2.86 -55.70
C LEU A 292 -60.11 2.07 -56.83
N HIS A 293 -59.78 0.79 -57.01
CA HIS A 293 -60.44 -0.08 -57.98
C HIS A 293 -61.94 -0.22 -57.72
N LEU A 294 -62.36 -0.40 -56.46
CA LEU A 294 -63.76 -0.46 -56.07
C LEU A 294 -64.49 0.85 -56.36
N GLN A 295 -63.86 2.00 -56.13
CA GLN A 295 -64.44 3.31 -56.44
C GLN A 295 -64.61 3.51 -57.95
N ALA A 296 -63.58 3.22 -58.74
CA ALA A 296 -63.64 3.29 -60.20
C ALA A 296 -64.72 2.37 -60.78
N SER A 297 -64.85 1.15 -60.26
CA SER A 297 -65.90 0.20 -60.66
C SER A 297 -67.31 0.71 -60.33
N LYS A 298 -67.52 1.30 -59.14
CA LYS A 298 -68.80 1.92 -58.77
C LYS A 298 -69.16 3.09 -59.67
N ASP A 299 -68.19 3.92 -60.05
CA ASP A 299 -68.46 5.10 -60.88
C ASP A 299 -68.71 4.72 -62.35
N ALA A 300 -68.00 3.72 -62.88
CA ALA A 300 -68.31 3.12 -64.18
C ALA A 300 -69.71 2.46 -64.19
N GLN A 301 -70.10 1.76 -63.13
CA GLN A 301 -71.44 1.19 -63.00
C GLN A 301 -72.53 2.27 -62.99
N LYS A 302 -72.33 3.38 -62.26
CA LYS A 302 -73.26 4.52 -62.26
C LYS A 302 -73.44 5.12 -63.66
N GLN A 303 -72.35 5.28 -64.41
CA GLN A 303 -72.39 5.79 -65.79
C GLN A 303 -73.24 4.88 -66.69
N LEU A 304 -72.99 3.56 -66.66
CA LEU A 304 -73.76 2.57 -67.42
C LEU A 304 -75.25 2.49 -67.03
N THR A 305 -75.63 2.93 -65.83
CA THR A 305 -77.04 3.00 -65.39
C THR A 305 -77.71 4.36 -65.62
N ALA A 306 -76.96 5.34 -66.13
CA ALA A 306 -77.44 6.68 -66.43
C ALA A 306 -77.59 6.97 -67.94
N GLU A 307 -77.18 6.02 -68.78
CA GLU A 307 -77.32 5.98 -70.25
C GLU A 307 -78.56 5.16 -70.66
#